data_AF-A0A9J5Z9T7-F1
#
_entry.id   AF-A0A9J5Z9T7-F1
#
_cell.length_a   1.000
_cell.length_b   1.000
_cell.length_c   1.000
_cell.angle_alpha   90.00
_cell.angle_beta   90.00
_cell.angle_gamma   90.00
#
_symmetry.space_group_name_H-M   'P 1'
#
loop_
_entity.id
_entity.type
_entity.pdbx_description
1 polymer ?
#
loop_
_entity_poly.entity_id
_entity_poly.type
_entity_poly.pdbx_seq_one_letter_code
_entity_poly.pdbx_strand_id
1 'polypeptide(L)'
;MKVPAVLRQARKAIADLDLLKVLQSEINHEFSAKQFQNDESSSFGDFVVDWDSPQCQDVVLRRRCESGEEVAVSAFLGAEGSNEIAKFPRNAFMKVGVKKPGLRSLLQFDCVATAQVGDGCDIEIQNVNYIPSPDLDSSSAHKGPYISFFSSSDERLRDELHKYLEARGVDKSFADSLLLHLHKKEQGQYVEWLHKLQGLVTPSE
;
A
#
# COMPACT_ATOMS: atom_id res chain seq x y z
N MET A 1 -2.02 -22.40 -37.24
CA MET A 1 -1.83 -20.94 -37.05
C MET A 1 -0.32 -20.69 -36.96
N LYS A 2 0.29 -19.95 -37.90
CA LYS A 2 1.77 -19.80 -37.98
C LYS A 2 2.25 -18.79 -36.93
N VAL A 3 3.08 -19.25 -35.98
CA VAL A 3 3.71 -18.38 -34.99
C VAL A 3 4.70 -17.42 -35.71
N PRO A 4 4.61 -16.09 -35.50
CA PRO A 4 5.51 -15.11 -36.08
C PRO A 4 6.99 -15.44 -35.83
N ALA A 5 7.86 -15.22 -36.81
CA ALA A 5 9.30 -15.53 -36.73
C ALA A 5 9.99 -14.85 -35.53
N VAL A 6 9.53 -13.67 -35.14
CA VAL A 6 10.01 -12.91 -33.97
C VAL A 6 9.75 -13.67 -32.66
N LEU A 7 8.59 -14.30 -32.50
CA LEU A 7 8.26 -15.10 -31.32
C LEU A 7 9.10 -16.38 -31.24
N ARG A 8 9.47 -16.96 -32.39
CA ARG A 8 10.42 -18.10 -32.44
C ARG A 8 11.83 -17.68 -32.03
N GLN A 9 12.28 -16.51 -32.47
CA GLN A 9 13.62 -16.00 -32.15
C GLN A 9 13.72 -15.56 -30.68
N ALA A 10 12.67 -14.93 -30.13
CA ALA A 10 12.55 -14.66 -28.70
C ALA A 10 12.53 -15.94 -27.87
N ARG A 11 11.72 -16.95 -28.25
CA ARG A 11 11.71 -18.26 -27.58
C ARG A 11 13.07 -18.94 -27.59
N LYS A 12 13.79 -18.87 -28.71
CA LYS A 12 15.14 -19.44 -28.82
C LYS A 12 16.15 -18.71 -27.95
N ALA A 13 16.17 -17.38 -27.96
CA ALA A 13 17.04 -16.58 -27.08
C ALA A 13 16.75 -16.83 -25.60
N ILE A 14 15.48 -17.02 -25.24
CA ILE A 14 15.05 -17.34 -23.86
C ILE A 14 15.49 -18.75 -23.45
N ALA A 15 15.38 -19.72 -24.37
CA ALA A 15 15.88 -21.09 -24.15
C ALA A 15 17.41 -21.12 -24.05
N ASP A 16 18.11 -20.33 -24.87
CA ASP A 16 19.58 -20.22 -24.87
C ASP A 16 20.11 -19.53 -23.58
N LEU A 17 19.27 -18.78 -22.86
CA LEU A 17 19.60 -18.09 -21.61
C LEU A 17 19.26 -18.89 -20.34
N ASP A 18 18.83 -20.16 -20.46
CA ASP A 18 18.41 -20.99 -19.32
C ASP A 18 17.34 -20.33 -18.42
N LEU A 19 16.56 -19.38 -18.96
CA LEU A 19 15.60 -18.56 -18.19
C LEU A 19 14.57 -19.40 -17.44
N LEU A 20 14.14 -20.53 -18.02
CA LEU A 20 13.24 -21.45 -17.35
C LEU A 20 13.81 -21.99 -16.03
N LYS A 21 15.12 -22.29 -15.99
CA LYS A 21 15.79 -22.75 -14.78
C LYS A 21 15.86 -21.63 -13.74
N VAL A 22 16.15 -20.40 -14.18
CA VAL A 22 16.19 -19.22 -13.31
C VAL A 22 14.83 -18.94 -12.69
N LEU A 23 13.76 -18.96 -13.50
CA LEU A 23 12.39 -18.77 -12.99
C LEU A 23 11.99 -19.87 -12.00
N GLN A 24 12.36 -21.12 -12.28
CA GLN A 24 12.10 -22.23 -11.36
C GLN A 24 12.89 -22.09 -10.05
N SER A 25 14.16 -21.70 -10.12
CA SER A 25 14.95 -21.48 -8.91
C SER A 25 14.39 -20.32 -8.08
N GLU A 26 13.96 -19.25 -8.73
CA GLU A 26 13.38 -18.08 -8.08
C GLU A 26 12.05 -18.41 -7.40
N ILE A 27 11.13 -19.07 -8.11
CA ILE A 27 9.85 -19.52 -7.53
C ILE A 27 10.11 -20.38 -6.29
N ASN A 28 11.04 -21.34 -6.37
CA ASN A 28 11.39 -22.21 -5.24
C ASN A 28 12.04 -21.45 -4.09
N HIS A 29 12.86 -20.44 -4.40
CA HIS A 29 13.46 -19.55 -3.41
C HIS A 29 12.36 -18.81 -2.63
N GLU A 30 11.40 -18.20 -3.33
CA GLU A 30 10.30 -17.48 -2.71
C GLU A 30 9.39 -18.37 -1.84
N PHE A 31 9.12 -19.60 -2.27
CA PHE A 31 8.39 -20.57 -1.44
C PHE A 31 9.15 -21.00 -0.19
N SER A 32 10.49 -20.98 -0.23
CA SER A 32 11.35 -21.41 0.88
C SER A 32 11.61 -20.28 1.87
N ALA A 33 11.74 -19.04 1.39
CA ALA A 33 12.08 -17.87 2.20
C ALA A 33 10.99 -17.53 3.24
N LYS A 34 9.70 -17.74 2.92
CA LYS A 34 8.55 -17.57 3.83
C LYS A 34 8.58 -16.30 4.70
N GLN A 35 9.16 -15.21 4.18
CA GLN A 35 9.56 -14.05 4.98
C GLN A 35 8.41 -13.43 5.79
N PHE A 36 7.18 -13.52 5.29
CA PHE A 36 6.00 -12.94 5.92
C PHE A 36 4.92 -13.98 6.30
N GLN A 37 5.13 -15.29 6.12
CA GLN A 37 4.06 -16.30 6.30
C GLN A 37 3.71 -16.62 7.75
N ASN A 38 4.62 -16.38 8.70
CA ASN A 38 4.43 -16.74 10.11
C ASN A 38 3.76 -15.65 10.95
N ASP A 39 3.63 -14.43 10.43
CA ASP A 39 2.88 -13.39 11.13
C ASP A 39 1.39 -13.66 10.91
N GLU A 40 0.64 -13.90 11.99
CA GLU A 40 -0.80 -14.18 11.94
C GLU A 40 -1.57 -13.10 11.18
N SER A 41 -2.77 -13.45 10.68
CA SER A 41 -3.65 -12.57 9.92
C SER A 41 -3.74 -11.18 10.54
N SER A 42 -3.25 -10.17 9.81
CA SER A 42 -3.26 -8.78 10.26
C SER A 42 -4.71 -8.33 10.45
N SER A 43 -5.17 -8.24 11.69
CA SER A 43 -6.44 -7.58 11.99
C SER A 43 -6.21 -6.08 11.93
N PHE A 44 -6.96 -5.37 11.10
CA PHE A 44 -6.95 -3.90 11.07
C PHE A 44 -7.83 -3.29 12.17
N GLY A 45 -8.04 -4.01 13.28
CA GLY A 45 -9.03 -3.66 14.30
C GLY A 45 -10.43 -3.59 13.69
N ASP A 46 -11.05 -2.41 13.79
CA ASP A 46 -12.41 -2.14 13.30
C ASP A 46 -12.48 -1.78 11.80
N PHE A 47 -11.33 -1.72 11.11
CA PHE A 47 -11.31 -1.48 9.66
C PHE A 47 -11.67 -2.77 8.91
N VAL A 48 -12.51 -2.61 7.89
CA VAL A 48 -12.87 -3.65 6.94
C VAL A 48 -12.19 -3.37 5.61
N VAL A 49 -11.71 -4.41 4.95
CA VAL A 49 -11.20 -4.31 3.58
C VAL A 49 -12.36 -4.06 2.62
N ASP A 50 -12.40 -2.85 2.05
CA ASP A 50 -13.40 -2.44 1.05
C ASP A 50 -12.97 -2.92 -0.35
N TRP A 51 -11.67 -2.87 -0.64
CA TRP A 51 -11.13 -3.33 -1.92
C TRP A 51 -9.68 -3.79 -1.79
N ASP A 52 -9.38 -4.96 -2.35
CA ASP A 52 -8.04 -5.54 -2.40
C ASP A 52 -7.94 -6.48 -3.61
N SER A 53 -7.62 -5.91 -4.78
CA SER A 53 -7.49 -6.70 -6.01
C SER A 53 -6.07 -7.27 -6.17
N PRO A 54 -5.90 -8.54 -6.57
CA PRO A 54 -4.58 -9.10 -6.89
C PRO A 54 -3.97 -8.45 -8.15
N GLN A 55 -4.77 -7.73 -8.96
CA GLN A 55 -4.28 -7.04 -10.16
C GLN A 55 -3.85 -5.59 -9.90
N CYS A 56 -4.02 -5.10 -8.68
CA CYS A 56 -3.70 -3.73 -8.30
C CYS A 56 -2.81 -3.70 -7.07
N GLN A 57 -1.98 -2.67 -6.94
CA GLN A 57 -1.02 -2.56 -5.84
C GLN A 57 -1.66 -2.02 -4.56
N ASP A 58 -2.68 -1.18 -4.71
CA ASP A 58 -3.33 -0.51 -3.60
C ASP A 58 -4.33 -1.43 -2.87
N VAL A 59 -4.58 -1.10 -1.61
CA VAL A 59 -5.64 -1.65 -0.77
C VAL A 59 -6.48 -0.49 -0.24
N VAL A 60 -7.78 -0.70 -0.12
CA VAL A 60 -8.72 0.26 0.46
C VAL A 60 -9.37 -0.34 1.69
N LEU A 61 -9.20 0.33 2.82
CA LEU A 61 -9.77 -0.01 4.11
C LEU A 61 -10.81 1.03 4.50
N ARG A 62 -11.90 0.60 5.14
CA ARG A 62 -12.97 1.47 5.61
C ARG A 62 -13.41 1.15 7.02
N ARG A 63 -13.75 2.19 7.77
CA ARG A 63 -14.33 2.12 9.10
C ARG A 63 -15.42 3.17 9.26
N ARG A 64 -16.44 2.87 10.06
CA ARG A 64 -17.39 3.85 10.58
C ARG A 64 -17.16 3.99 12.09
N CYS A 65 -16.86 5.20 12.54
CA CYS A 65 -16.68 5.49 13.95
C CYS A 65 -18.03 5.58 14.68
N GLU A 66 -18.02 5.41 16.01
CA GLU A 66 -19.23 5.56 16.84
C GLU A 66 -19.85 6.97 16.73
N SER A 67 -19.03 7.98 16.44
CA SER A 67 -19.44 9.36 16.16
C SER A 67 -20.25 9.52 14.85
N GLY A 68 -20.34 8.46 14.05
CA GLY A 68 -20.94 8.49 12.70
C GLY A 68 -19.98 8.97 11.61
N GLU A 69 -18.72 9.29 11.95
CA GLU A 69 -17.69 9.62 10.96
C GLU A 69 -17.31 8.39 10.13
N GLU A 70 -17.07 8.61 8.84
CA GLU A 70 -16.59 7.59 7.90
C GLU A 70 -15.10 7.83 7.65
N VAL A 71 -14.28 6.80 7.87
CA VAL A 71 -12.84 6.82 7.64
C VAL A 71 -12.50 5.85 6.53
N ALA A 72 -11.76 6.31 5.52
CA ALA A 72 -11.26 5.48 4.44
C ALA A 72 -9.74 5.64 4.33
N VAL A 73 -9.03 4.54 4.20
CA VAL A 73 -7.58 4.52 3.98
C VAL A 73 -7.30 3.83 2.67
N SER A 74 -6.65 4.52 1.73
CA SER A 74 -6.07 3.91 0.52
C SER A 74 -4.56 3.86 0.71
N ALA A 75 -3.95 2.70 0.52
CA ALA A 75 -2.52 2.52 0.74
C ALA A 75 -1.88 1.62 -0.30
N PHE A 76 -0.61 1.87 -0.61
CA PHE A 76 0.19 1.02 -1.48
C PHE A 76 1.66 1.04 -1.03
N LEU A 77 2.40 0.01 -1.43
CA LEU A 77 3.82 -0.10 -1.09
C LEU A 77 4.66 0.82 -1.97
N GLY A 78 5.55 1.59 -1.34
CA GLY A 78 6.52 2.44 -2.03
C GLY A 78 7.58 1.63 -2.77
N ALA A 79 8.42 2.34 -3.51
CA ALA A 79 9.62 1.75 -4.10
C ALA A 79 10.55 1.18 -3.01
N GLU A 80 11.49 0.34 -3.45
CA GLU A 80 12.48 -0.28 -2.58
C GLU A 80 13.20 0.76 -1.72
N GLY A 81 13.05 0.64 -0.40
CA GLY A 81 13.65 1.54 0.57
C GLY A 81 15.08 1.13 0.91
N SER A 82 15.84 2.03 1.51
CA SER A 82 17.22 1.77 1.97
C SER A 82 17.31 0.95 3.27
N ASN A 83 16.18 0.54 3.86
CA ASN A 83 16.13 -0.04 5.20
C ASN A 83 16.08 -1.57 5.18
N GLU A 84 17.13 -2.20 4.64
CA GLU A 84 17.26 -3.67 4.59
C GLU A 84 17.29 -4.35 5.97
N ILE A 85 17.54 -3.58 7.03
CA ILE A 85 17.63 -4.08 8.42
C ILE A 85 16.24 -4.12 9.10
N ALA A 86 15.27 -3.36 8.61
CA ALA A 86 13.95 -3.27 9.22
C ALA A 86 13.07 -4.50 8.90
N LYS A 87 12.10 -4.81 9.78
CA LYS A 87 11.13 -5.90 9.57
C LYS A 87 10.42 -5.78 8.22
N PHE A 88 10.12 -4.55 7.82
CA PHE A 88 9.54 -4.22 6.53
C PHE A 88 10.49 -3.30 5.76
N PRO A 89 11.09 -3.76 4.64
CA PRO A 89 12.12 -3.01 3.93
C PRO A 89 11.57 -1.81 3.14
N ARG A 90 10.27 -1.82 2.83
CA ARG A 90 9.61 -0.75 2.07
C ARG A 90 8.57 -0.03 2.92
N ASN A 91 8.46 1.28 2.68
CA ASN A 91 7.44 2.11 3.33
C ASN A 91 6.11 1.99 2.60
N ALA A 92 5.00 2.22 3.29
CA ALA A 92 3.68 2.31 2.66
C ALA A 92 3.26 3.78 2.56
N PHE A 93 2.88 4.19 1.36
CA PHE A 93 2.23 5.48 1.15
C PHE A 93 0.73 5.29 1.32
N MET A 94 0.11 6.13 2.15
CA MET A 94 -1.32 6.04 2.39
C MET A 94 -2.01 7.40 2.40
N LYS A 95 -3.26 7.40 1.95
CA LYS A 95 -4.18 8.53 2.01
C LYS A 95 -5.31 8.17 2.96
N VAL A 96 -5.45 8.95 4.03
CA VAL A 96 -6.51 8.79 5.03
C VAL A 96 -7.55 9.88 4.78
N GLY A 97 -8.77 9.49 4.44
CA GLY A 97 -9.91 10.37 4.30
C GLY A 97 -10.85 10.25 5.49
N VAL A 98 -11.21 11.37 6.11
CA VAL A 98 -12.20 11.45 7.20
C VAL A 98 -13.36 12.32 6.76
N LYS A 99 -14.56 11.74 6.77
CA LYS A 99 -15.81 12.41 6.41
C LYS A 99 -16.76 12.44 7.61
N LYS A 100 -17.27 13.63 7.92
CA LYS A 100 -18.24 13.81 9.00
C LYS A 100 -19.65 13.38 8.58
N PRO A 101 -20.47 12.89 9.52
CA PRO A 101 -21.85 12.52 9.23
C PRO A 101 -22.63 13.73 8.69
N GLY A 102 -23.38 13.52 7.61
CA GLY A 102 -24.18 14.56 6.96
C GLY A 102 -23.38 15.57 6.12
N LEU A 103 -22.04 15.54 6.12
CA LEU A 103 -21.21 16.37 5.26
C LEU A 103 -20.75 15.61 4.02
N ARG A 104 -20.60 16.34 2.91
CA ARG A 104 -20.02 15.85 1.65
C ARG A 104 -18.54 16.23 1.49
N SER A 105 -18.02 17.04 2.40
CA SER A 105 -16.61 17.43 2.46
C SER A 105 -15.76 16.35 3.14
N LEU A 106 -14.48 16.29 2.78
CA LEU A 106 -13.52 15.30 3.27
C LEU A 106 -12.27 16.00 3.80
N LEU A 107 -11.79 15.58 4.98
CA LEU A 107 -10.44 15.90 5.44
C LEU A 107 -9.51 14.76 5.02
N GLN A 108 -8.51 15.06 4.19
CA GLN A 108 -7.54 14.10 3.68
C GLN A 108 -6.17 14.33 4.32
N PHE A 109 -5.53 13.23 4.72
CA PHE A 109 -4.16 13.18 5.20
C PHE A 109 -3.35 12.34 4.21
N ASP A 110 -2.21 12.86 3.78
CA ASP A 110 -1.20 12.09 3.07
C ASP A 110 -0.17 11.65 4.11
N CYS A 111 -0.02 10.34 4.28
CA CYS A 111 0.81 9.74 5.33
C CYS A 111 1.77 8.70 4.75
N VAL A 112 2.83 8.43 5.51
CA VAL A 112 3.78 7.35 5.24
C VAL A 112 3.87 6.46 6.46
N ALA A 113 3.64 5.16 6.29
CA ALA A 113 3.93 4.17 7.31
C ALA A 113 5.32 3.58 7.08
N THR A 114 6.14 3.57 8.12
CA THR A 114 7.54 3.10 8.06
C THR A 114 7.82 2.11 9.18
N ALA A 115 8.63 1.09 8.91
CA ALA A 115 9.11 0.21 9.96
C ALA A 115 10.34 0.81 10.64
N GLN A 116 10.30 0.92 11.96
CA GLN A 116 11.42 1.33 12.78
C GLN A 116 12.22 0.11 13.25
N VAL A 117 13.51 0.30 13.47
CA VAL A 117 14.39 -0.76 13.97
C VAL A 117 14.08 -0.98 15.46
N GLY A 118 13.33 -2.05 15.76
CA GLY A 118 13.05 -2.50 17.12
C GLY A 118 11.86 -1.85 17.85
N ASP A 119 11.16 -0.88 17.23
CA ASP A 119 10.04 -0.14 17.84
C ASP A 119 8.70 -0.30 17.09
N GLY A 120 8.59 -1.32 16.22
CA GLY A 120 7.40 -1.54 15.38
C GLY A 120 7.30 -0.53 14.25
N CYS A 121 6.08 -0.27 13.76
CA CYS A 121 5.84 0.69 12.68
C CYS A 121 5.35 2.04 13.21
N ASP A 122 5.74 3.10 12.51
CA ASP A 122 5.35 4.47 12.79
C ASP A 122 4.64 5.11 11.59
N ILE A 123 3.81 6.12 11.85
CA ILE A 123 3.08 6.86 10.84
C ILE A 123 3.56 8.30 10.86
N GLU A 124 3.99 8.81 9.71
CA GLU A 124 4.31 10.22 9.50
C GLU A 124 3.21 10.89 8.66
N ILE A 125 2.70 12.04 9.11
CA ILE A 125 1.78 12.87 8.31
C ILE A 125 2.61 13.85 7.47
N GLN A 126 2.50 13.76 6.15
CA GLN A 126 3.21 14.64 5.22
C GLN A 126 2.39 15.88 4.85
N ASN A 127 1.10 15.69 4.59
CA ASN A 127 0.22 16.78 4.19
C ASN A 127 -1.19 16.60 4.75
N VAL A 128 -1.88 17.72 4.97
CA VAL A 128 -3.31 17.74 5.29
C VAL A 128 -4.03 18.66 4.33
N ASN A 129 -5.13 18.17 3.76
CA ASN A 129 -5.93 18.87 2.78
C ASN A 129 -7.43 18.75 3.08
N TYR A 130 -8.16 19.84 2.91
CA TYR A 130 -9.61 19.86 3.01
C TYR A 130 -10.23 19.89 1.62
N ILE A 131 -11.01 18.86 1.29
CA ILE A 131 -11.73 18.72 0.03
C ILE A 131 -13.18 19.17 0.27
N PRO A 132 -13.62 20.30 -0.31
CA PRO A 132 -14.99 20.79 -0.16
C PRO A 132 -15.99 19.89 -0.89
N SER A 133 -17.27 20.02 -0.55
CA SER A 133 -18.34 19.31 -1.24
C SER A 133 -18.43 19.71 -2.71
N PRO A 134 -18.71 18.78 -3.63
CA PRO A 134 -18.79 19.07 -5.07
C PRO A 134 -19.94 20.03 -5.44
N ASP A 135 -20.95 20.19 -4.58
CA ASP A 135 -22.08 21.11 -4.80
C ASP A 135 -21.75 22.58 -4.48
N LEU A 136 -20.54 22.87 -3.97
CA LEU A 136 -20.09 24.23 -3.76
C LEU A 136 -19.50 24.76 -5.07
N ASP A 137 -20.07 25.82 -5.63
CA ASP A 137 -19.53 26.51 -6.81
C ASP A 137 -18.02 26.73 -6.61
N SER A 138 -17.22 26.07 -7.45
CA SER A 138 -15.76 25.95 -7.29
C SER A 138 -15.01 27.29 -7.32
N SER A 139 -15.70 28.40 -7.65
CA SER A 139 -15.16 29.76 -7.65
C SER A 139 -15.18 30.44 -6.28
N SER A 140 -16.01 30.00 -5.33
CA SER A 140 -16.12 30.60 -3.98
C SER A 140 -15.76 29.65 -2.85
N ALA A 141 -15.55 28.36 -3.14
CA ALA A 141 -15.12 27.38 -2.17
C ALA A 141 -13.72 27.71 -1.65
N HIS A 142 -13.62 28.11 -0.38
CA HIS A 142 -12.35 28.22 0.32
C HIS A 142 -11.71 26.83 0.35
N LYS A 143 -10.74 26.60 -0.54
CA LYS A 143 -9.83 25.47 -0.44
C LYS A 143 -9.15 25.66 0.91
N GLY A 144 -9.44 24.78 1.87
CA GLY A 144 -8.86 24.88 3.19
C GLY A 144 -7.32 24.92 3.10
N PRO A 145 -6.64 25.30 4.18
CA PRO A 145 -5.19 25.43 4.16
C PRO A 145 -4.56 24.13 3.68
N TYR A 146 -3.73 24.21 2.63
CA TYR A 146 -2.80 23.15 2.29
C TYR A 146 -1.66 23.23 3.30
N ILE A 147 -1.64 22.33 4.26
CA ILE A 147 -0.59 22.30 5.28
C ILE A 147 0.44 21.27 4.84
N SER A 148 1.58 21.76 4.34
CA SER A 148 2.78 20.95 4.13
C SER A 148 3.58 20.88 5.43
N PHE A 149 3.72 19.66 5.98
CA PHE A 149 4.39 19.44 7.25
C PHE A 149 5.90 19.74 7.20
N PHE A 150 6.48 19.73 6.00
CA PHE A 150 7.85 20.18 5.75
C PHE A 150 8.07 21.68 6.04
N SER A 151 6.99 22.47 6.06
CA SER A 151 7.05 23.93 6.25
C SER A 151 6.46 24.43 7.56
N SER A 152 5.61 23.63 8.24
CA SER A 152 4.98 24.05 9.49
C SER A 152 5.90 23.77 10.68
N SER A 153 6.39 24.81 11.36
CA SER A 153 7.22 24.68 12.57
C SER A 153 6.43 24.35 13.85
N ASP A 154 5.10 24.21 13.79
CA ASP A 154 4.27 23.98 14.98
C ASP A 154 4.17 22.49 15.32
N GLU A 155 5.04 22.03 16.22
CA GLU A 155 5.06 20.64 16.73
C GLU A 155 3.75 20.25 17.42
N ARG A 156 3.13 21.17 18.16
CA ARG A 156 1.90 20.90 18.90
C ARG A 156 0.74 20.56 17.96
N LEU A 157 0.64 21.27 16.84
CA LEU A 157 -0.36 20.96 15.81
C LEU A 157 -0.15 19.54 15.24
N ARG A 158 1.10 19.13 15.01
CA ARG A 158 1.40 17.78 14.49
C ARG A 158 0.96 16.72 15.49
N ASP A 159 1.33 16.88 16.77
CA ASP A 159 0.96 15.94 17.82
C ASP A 159 -0.55 15.75 17.95
N GLU A 160 -1.32 16.84 17.87
CA GLU A 160 -2.78 16.77 17.93
C GLU A 160 -3.38 16.13 16.67
N LEU A 161 -2.78 16.31 15.50
CA LEU A 161 -3.21 15.64 14.26
C LEU A 161 -2.89 14.14 14.28
N HIS A 162 -1.76 13.73 14.88
CA HIS A 162 -1.46 12.32 15.14
C HIS A 162 -2.49 11.71 16.08
N LYS A 163 -2.74 12.33 17.25
CA LYS A 163 -3.78 11.87 18.19
C LYS A 163 -5.16 11.81 17.55
N TYR A 164 -5.46 12.74 16.65
CA TYR A 164 -6.71 12.76 15.90
C TYR A 164 -6.87 11.51 15.00
N LEU A 165 -5.81 11.07 14.33
CA LEU A 165 -5.80 9.85 13.52
C LEU A 165 -5.82 8.57 14.38
N GLU A 166 -5.07 8.55 15.49
CA GLU A 166 -5.05 7.43 16.44
C GLU A 166 -6.45 7.20 17.04
N ALA A 167 -7.16 8.26 17.43
CA ALA A 167 -8.54 8.17 17.91
C ALA A 167 -9.52 7.58 16.87
N ARG A 168 -9.13 7.55 15.59
CA ARG A 168 -9.88 6.94 14.47
C ARG A 168 -9.37 5.54 14.11
N GLY A 169 -8.41 5.02 14.86
CA GLY A 169 -7.80 3.70 14.69
C GLY A 169 -6.70 3.65 13.64
N VAL A 170 -6.16 4.81 13.23
CA VAL A 170 -4.98 4.88 12.36
C VAL A 170 -3.77 5.13 13.27
N ASP A 171 -3.38 4.08 14.00
CA ASP A 171 -2.29 4.06 14.99
C ASP A 171 -1.12 3.15 14.56
N LYS A 172 -0.15 2.95 15.46
CA LYS A 172 1.01 2.07 15.19
C LYS A 172 0.62 0.62 14.89
N SER A 173 -0.39 0.08 15.57
CA SER A 173 -0.85 -1.30 15.33
C SER A 173 -1.52 -1.46 13.96
N PHE A 174 -2.27 -0.43 13.55
CA PHE A 174 -2.77 -0.33 12.18
C PHE A 174 -1.62 -0.29 11.16
N ALA A 175 -0.57 0.50 11.41
CA ALA A 175 0.61 0.58 10.54
C ALA A 175 1.33 -0.76 10.40
N ASP A 176 1.56 -1.47 11.51
CA ASP A 176 2.15 -2.81 11.52
C ASP A 176 1.34 -3.78 10.65
N SER A 177 0.02 -3.78 10.85
CA SER A 177 -0.89 -4.65 10.11
C SER A 177 -0.93 -4.32 8.62
N LEU A 178 -0.93 -3.02 8.29
CA LEU A 178 -0.92 -2.53 6.93
C LEU A 178 0.36 -2.88 6.18
N LEU A 179 1.52 -2.64 6.79
CA LEU A 179 2.80 -2.98 6.19
C LEU A 179 2.93 -4.49 5.99
N LEU A 180 2.54 -5.29 6.98
CA LEU A 180 2.52 -6.74 6.84
C LEU A 180 1.64 -7.20 5.67
N HIS A 181 0.43 -6.64 5.57
CA HIS A 181 -0.51 -6.97 4.50
C HIS A 181 0.03 -6.62 3.13
N LEU A 182 0.56 -5.40 2.97
CA LEU A 182 1.11 -4.92 1.70
C LEU A 182 2.33 -5.73 1.24
N HIS A 183 3.22 -6.11 2.15
CA HIS A 183 4.37 -6.96 1.79
C HIS A 183 3.94 -8.38 1.42
N LYS A 184 2.99 -8.98 2.16
CA LYS A 184 2.40 -10.29 1.79
C LYS A 184 1.73 -10.23 0.42
N LYS A 185 1.00 -9.15 0.15
CA LYS A 185 0.32 -8.92 -1.13
C LYS A 185 1.33 -8.80 -2.26
N GLU A 186 2.35 -7.97 -2.12
CA GLU A 186 3.38 -7.77 -3.14
C GLU A 186 4.12 -9.07 -3.45
N GLN A 187 4.51 -9.81 -2.39
CA GLN A 187 5.11 -11.12 -2.51
C GLN A 187 4.22 -12.10 -3.30
N GLY A 188 2.93 -12.16 -2.98
CA GLY A 188 1.97 -13.00 -3.68
C GLY A 188 1.84 -12.61 -5.16
N GLN A 189 1.76 -11.32 -5.45
CA GLN A 189 1.69 -10.79 -6.81
C GLN A 189 2.95 -11.10 -7.61
N TYR A 190 4.13 -11.03 -6.99
CA TYR A 190 5.40 -11.38 -7.61
C TYR A 190 5.45 -12.86 -7.99
N VAL A 191 5.08 -13.75 -7.06
CA VAL A 191 5.04 -15.20 -7.32
C VAL A 191 4.04 -15.55 -8.43
N GLU A 192 2.84 -14.94 -8.40
CA GLU A 192 1.87 -15.10 -9.49
C GLU A 192 2.41 -14.61 -10.84
N TRP A 193 3.15 -13.50 -10.84
CA TRP A 193 3.79 -12.97 -12.03
C TRP A 193 4.87 -13.92 -12.57
N LEU A 194 5.70 -14.49 -11.70
CA LEU A 194 6.69 -15.51 -12.08
C LEU A 194 6.04 -16.75 -12.70
N HIS A 195 4.93 -17.23 -12.15
CA HIS A 195 4.18 -18.34 -12.73
C HIS A 195 3.58 -18.01 -14.11
N LYS A 196 3.02 -16.80 -14.27
CA LYS A 196 2.52 -16.34 -15.58
C LYS A 196 3.66 -16.27 -16.60
N LEU A 197 4.82 -15.74 -16.20
CA LEU A 197 6.00 -15.65 -17.04
C LEU A 197 6.53 -17.04 -17.43
N GLN A 198 6.60 -17.97 -16.48
CA GLN A 198 6.95 -19.37 -16.74
C GLN A 198 6.00 -20.01 -17.76
N GLY A 199 4.69 -19.79 -17.65
CA GLY A 199 3.70 -20.28 -18.60
C GLY A 199 3.87 -19.74 -20.02
N LEU A 200 4.30 -18.48 -20.17
CA LEU A 200 4.60 -17.88 -21.49
C LEU A 200 5.87 -18.43 -22.12
N VAL A 201 6.87 -18.73 -21.30
CA VAL A 201 8.18 -19.20 -21.74
C VAL A 201 8.18 -20.71 -22.02
N THR A 202 7.35 -21.47 -21.32
CA THR A 202 7.25 -22.91 -21.50
C THR A 202 6.74 -23.22 -22.93
N PRO A 203 7.43 -24.09 -23.70
CA PRO A 203 6.98 -24.46 -25.04
C PRO A 203 5.56 -25.04 -24.99
N SER A 204 4.68 -24.50 -25.81
CA SER A 204 3.38 -25.12 -26.11
C SER A 204 3.65 -26.35 -26.97
N GLU A 205 3.23 -27.54 -26.54
CA GLU A 205 3.26 -28.76 -27.37
C GLU A 205 2.45 -28.61 -28.66
#